data_AF-A0A6B2C4P3-F1
#
_entry.id   AF-A0A6B2C4P3-F1
#
_cell.length_a   1.000
_cell.length_b   1.000
_cell.length_c   1.000
_cell.angle_alpha   90.00
_cell.angle_beta   90.00
_cell.angle_gamma   90.00
#
_symmetry.space_group_name_H-M   'P 1'
#
loop_
_entity.id
_entity.type
_entity.pdbx_description
1 polymer ?
#
loop_
_entity_poly.entity_id
_entity_poly.type
_entity_poly.pdbx_seq_one_letter_code
_entity_poly.pdbx_strand_id
1 'polypeptide(L)'
;DKILILGFSLSSFDRREEPPEVKRTEGMTTVWGVRTAIAKNNSRVPDAIIDYGEHGKEPLIFIVGKDAVDVANKLVKIASS
;
A
#
# COMPACT_ATOMS: atom_id res chain seq x y z
N ASP A 1 6.21 -5.05 -11.08
CA ASP A 1 6.06 -5.18 -12.55
C ASP A 1 4.66 -5.53 -12.99
N LYS A 2 4.12 -6.72 -12.64
CA LYS A 2 2.77 -7.16 -13.05
C LYS A 2 1.65 -6.12 -12.80
N ILE A 3 1.65 -5.48 -11.61
CA ILE A 3 0.69 -4.42 -11.25
C ILE A 3 0.72 -3.27 -12.28
N LEU A 4 1.90 -2.78 -12.63
CA LEU A 4 2.06 -1.66 -13.56
C LEU A 4 1.68 -2.05 -15.00
N ILE A 5 2.01 -3.27 -15.43
CA ILE A 5 1.67 -3.79 -16.76
C ILE A 5 0.15 -3.86 -16.96
N LEU A 6 -0.60 -4.19 -15.90
CA LEU A 6 -2.07 -4.21 -15.91
C LEU A 6 -2.70 -2.80 -15.90
N GLY A 7 -1.90 -1.73 -15.87
CA GLY A 7 -2.37 -0.36 -15.78
C GLY A 7 -2.89 0.03 -14.40
N PHE A 8 -2.62 -0.76 -13.36
CA PHE A 8 -2.98 -0.43 -11.99
C PHE A 8 -2.01 0.59 -11.40
N SER A 9 -2.57 1.54 -10.64
CA SER A 9 -1.80 2.55 -9.93
C SER A 9 -1.13 1.95 -8.70
N LEU A 10 0.16 2.27 -8.51
CA LEU A 10 0.98 1.75 -7.42
C LEU A 10 1.60 2.92 -6.66
N SER A 11 1.51 2.87 -5.34
CA SER A 11 2.22 3.79 -4.45
C SER A 11 2.91 3.01 -3.32
N SER A 12 3.61 3.70 -2.44
CA SER A 12 4.35 3.08 -1.35
C SER A 12 4.61 4.01 -0.18
N PHE A 13 5.00 3.42 0.96
CA PHE A 13 5.55 4.15 2.09
C PHE A 13 6.70 3.34 2.73
N ASP A 14 7.57 4.05 3.44
CA ASP A 14 8.74 3.50 4.11
C ASP A 14 8.66 3.82 5.60
N ARG A 15 8.69 2.80 6.47
CA ARG A 15 8.58 2.98 7.92
C ARG A 15 9.75 3.77 8.54
N ARG A 16 10.85 3.95 7.80
CA ARG A 16 11.96 4.83 8.21
C ARG A 16 11.60 6.32 8.11
N GLU A 17 10.59 6.66 7.32
CA GLU A 17 10.05 8.02 7.20
C GLU A 17 8.94 8.30 8.24
N GLU A 18 8.55 7.30 9.05
CA GLU A 18 7.47 7.41 10.03
C GLU A 18 7.83 8.40 11.17
N PRO A 19 6.99 9.40 11.47
CA PRO A 19 7.24 10.30 12.58
C PRO A 19 7.30 9.56 13.93
N PRO A 20 8.23 9.91 14.84
CA PRO A 20 8.41 9.20 16.10
C PRO A 20 7.14 9.11 16.97
N GLU A 21 6.28 10.12 16.93
CA GLU A 21 4.99 10.15 17.64
C GLU A 21 3.96 9.18 17.08
N VAL A 22 3.96 8.96 15.76
CA VAL A 22 3.13 7.93 15.10
C VAL A 22 3.64 6.55 15.51
N LYS A 23 4.96 6.34 15.42
CA LYS A 23 5.60 5.06 15.72
C LYS A 23 5.39 4.57 17.15
N ARG A 24 5.30 5.50 18.11
CA ARG A 24 5.01 5.18 19.53
C ARG A 24 3.53 4.88 19.80
N THR A 25 2.65 5.22 18.88
CA THR A 25 1.20 5.04 19.05
C THR A 25 0.77 3.75 18.35
N GLU A 26 0.30 2.77 19.12
CA GLU A 26 -0.13 1.49 18.58
C GLU A 26 -1.22 1.66 17.51
N GLY A 27 -1.08 0.90 16.41
CA GLY A 27 -2.03 0.92 15.29
C GLY A 27 -1.88 2.09 14.31
N MET A 28 -0.98 3.06 14.57
CA MET A 28 -0.91 4.27 13.73
C MET A 28 0.01 4.17 12.51
N THR A 29 0.95 3.22 12.48
CA THR A 29 1.88 3.05 11.35
C THR A 29 1.16 2.83 10.03
N THR A 30 0.19 1.92 9.97
CA THR A 30 -0.55 1.64 8.72
C THR A 30 -1.41 2.83 8.32
N VAL A 31 -2.02 3.54 9.29
CA VAL A 31 -2.83 4.74 9.03
C VAL A 31 -1.97 5.83 8.40
N TRP A 32 -0.80 6.12 8.99
CA TRP A 32 0.16 7.07 8.45
C TRP A 32 0.67 6.63 7.08
N GLY A 33 1.08 5.37 6.94
CA GLY A 33 1.64 4.82 5.71
C GLY A 33 0.67 4.91 4.53
N VAL A 34 -0.60 4.54 4.72
CA VAL A 34 -1.64 4.67 3.70
C VAL A 34 -1.87 6.14 3.32
N ARG A 35 -1.90 7.06 4.29
CA ARG A 35 -2.05 8.50 4.01
C ARG A 35 -0.85 9.04 3.21
N THR A 36 0.36 8.64 3.57
CA THR A 36 1.59 8.98 2.85
C THR A 36 1.55 8.47 1.42
N ALA A 37 1.12 7.22 1.22
CA ALA A 37 1.00 6.62 -0.11
C ALA A 37 -0.05 7.34 -0.99
N ILE A 38 -1.19 7.74 -0.42
CA ILE A 38 -2.22 8.52 -1.12
C ILE A 38 -1.68 9.91 -1.50
N ALA A 39 -0.99 10.59 -0.58
CA ALA A 39 -0.38 11.89 -0.86
C ALA A 39 0.66 11.80 -1.99
N LYS A 40 1.50 10.77 -1.99
CA LYS A 40 2.47 10.48 -3.06
C LYS A 40 1.78 10.15 -4.41
N ASN A 41 0.50 9.77 -4.41
CA ASN A 41 -0.28 9.42 -5.59
C ASN A 41 -1.27 10.52 -6.01
N ASN A 42 -0.85 11.79 -5.99
CA ASN A 42 -1.69 12.94 -6.37
C ASN A 42 -3.03 13.01 -5.63
N SER A 43 -3.04 12.64 -4.34
CA SER A 43 -4.24 12.56 -3.50
C SER A 43 -5.32 11.59 -4.02
N ARG A 44 -4.94 10.61 -4.85
CA ARG A 44 -5.81 9.53 -5.33
C ARG A 44 -5.47 8.24 -4.61
N VAL A 45 -6.50 7.45 -4.30
CA VAL A 45 -6.32 6.11 -3.74
C VAL A 45 -5.70 5.22 -4.82
N PRO A 46 -4.50 4.64 -4.60
CA PRO A 46 -3.89 3.73 -5.56
C PRO A 46 -4.57 2.35 -5.52
N ASP A 47 -4.39 1.56 -6.57
CA ASP A 47 -4.85 0.17 -6.63
C ASP A 47 -3.99 -0.77 -5.76
N ALA A 48 -2.73 -0.42 -5.55
CA ALA A 48 -1.83 -1.12 -4.65
C ALA A 48 -0.89 -0.19 -3.87
N ILE A 49 -0.56 -0.58 -2.63
CA ILE A 49 0.38 0.14 -1.77
C ILE A 49 1.45 -0.83 -1.28
N ILE A 50 2.72 -0.48 -1.45
CA ILE A 50 3.85 -1.21 -0.87
C ILE A 50 4.19 -0.62 0.50
N ASP A 51 4.22 -1.47 1.52
CA ASP A 51 4.92 -1.25 2.77
C ASP A 51 6.29 -1.95 2.66
N TYR A 52 7.38 -1.18 2.64
CA TYR A 52 8.72 -1.76 2.53
C TYR A 52 9.18 -2.52 3.79
N GLY A 53 8.36 -2.55 4.85
CA GLY A 53 8.69 -3.20 6.10
C GLY A 53 9.71 -2.43 6.92
N GLU A 54 10.25 -3.10 7.94
CA GLU A 54 11.34 -2.60 8.79
C GLU A 54 12.02 -3.80 9.47
N HIS A 55 13.05 -3.56 10.28
CA HIS A 55 13.61 -4.61 11.12
C HIS A 55 12.52 -5.29 11.97
N GLY A 56 12.38 -6.61 11.81
CA GLY A 56 11.34 -7.40 12.49
C GLY A 56 9.92 -7.22 11.94
N LYS A 57 9.74 -6.56 10.79
CA LYS A 57 8.45 -6.36 10.11
C LYS A 57 8.59 -6.73 8.62
N GLU A 58 7.88 -7.76 8.21
CA GLU A 58 7.90 -8.19 6.80
C GLU A 58 7.31 -7.11 5.88
N PRO A 59 7.88 -6.91 4.68
CA PRO A 59 7.28 -6.07 3.65
C PRO A 59 5.93 -6.62 3.20
N LEU A 60 4.98 -5.74 2.87
CA LEU A 60 3.63 -6.11 2.44
C LEU A 60 3.21 -5.33 1.19
N ILE A 61 2.29 -5.91 0.43
CA ILE A 61 1.55 -5.20 -0.63
C ILE A 61 0.07 -5.24 -0.27
N PHE A 62 -0.54 -4.07 -0.12
CA PHE A 62 -1.98 -3.94 0.07
C PHE A 62 -2.64 -3.73 -1.29
N ILE A 63 -3.58 -4.61 -1.66
CA ILE A 63 -4.43 -4.42 -2.84
C ILE A 63 -5.72 -3.73 -2.38
N VAL A 64 -6.06 -2.62 -3.02
CA VAL A 64 -7.17 -1.75 -2.65
C VAL A 64 -8.24 -1.79 -3.74
N GLY A 65 -9.50 -1.84 -3.34
CA GLY A 65 -10.65 -1.86 -4.24
C GLY A 65 -11.87 -1.23 -3.59
N LYS A 66 -12.90 -0.97 -4.39
CA LYS A 66 -14.17 -0.39 -3.91
C LYS A 66 -14.93 -1.32 -2.96
N ASP A 67 -14.76 -2.62 -3.17
CA ASP A 67 -15.34 -3.70 -2.38
C ASP A 67 -14.44 -4.95 -2.47
N ALA A 68 -14.83 -6.01 -1.75
CA ALA A 68 -14.07 -7.26 -1.71
C ALA A 68 -13.97 -7.97 -3.08
N VAL A 69 -14.98 -7.82 -3.94
CA VAL A 69 -15.01 -8.47 -5.26
C VAL A 69 -14.02 -7.77 -6.20
N ASP A 70 -13.96 -6.44 -6.17
CA ASP A 70 -12.96 -5.65 -6.90
C ASP A 70 -11.52 -6.05 -6.49
N VAL A 71 -11.25 -6.16 -5.19
CA VAL A 71 -9.95 -6.61 -4.68
C VAL A 71 -9.60 -8.01 -5.18
N ALA A 72 -10.53 -8.97 -5.06
CA ALA A 72 -10.30 -10.33 -5.52
C ALA A 72 -10.03 -10.40 -7.04
N ASN A 73 -10.79 -9.64 -7.84
CA ASN A 73 -10.59 -9.58 -9.29
C ASN A 73 -9.24 -8.97 -9.67
N LYS A 74 -8.78 -7.91 -8.98
CA LYS A 74 -7.44 -7.35 -9.17
C LYS A 74 -6.36 -8.38 -8.84
N LEU A 75 -6.52 -9.11 -7.74
CA LEU A 75 -5.57 -10.14 -7.30
C LEU A 75 -5.45 -11.26 -8.34
N VAL A 76 -6.56 -11.76 -8.87
CA VAL A 76 -6.57 -12.81 -9.91
C VAL A 76 -5.87 -12.31 -11.17
N LYS A 77 -6.15 -11.09 -11.62
CA LYS A 77 -5.46 -10.50 -12.79
C LYS A 77 -3.94 -10.42 -12.58
N ILE A 78 -3.49 -10.00 -11.40
CA ILE A 78 -2.06 -9.94 -11.05
C ILE A 78 -1.44 -11.33 -11.04
N ALA A 79 -2.14 -12.34 -10.49
CA ALA A 79 -1.64 -13.70 -10.41
C ALA A 79 -1.50 -14.35 -11.80
N SER A 80 -2.43 -14.08 -12.71
CA SER A 80 -2.50 -14.66 -14.05
C SER A 80 -1.71 -13.89 -15.12
N SER A 81 -1.26 -12.67 -14.84
CA SER A 81 -0.41 -11.86 -15.74
C SER A 81 1.06 -12.25 -15.73
#